data_AF-A0A7D9HL41-F1
#
_entry.id   AF-A0A7D9HL41-F1
#
_cell.length_a   1.000
_cell.length_b   1.000
_cell.length_c   1.000
_cell.angle_alpha   90.00
_cell.angle_beta   90.00
_cell.angle_gamma   90.00
#
_symmetry.space_group_name_H-M   'P 1'
#
loop_
_entity.id
_entity.type
_entity.pdbx_description
1 polymer ?
#
loop_
_entity_poly.entity_id
_entity_poly.type
_entity_poly.pdbx_seq_one_letter_code
_entity_poly.pdbx_strand_id
1 'polypeptide(L)'
;MATIHAYLRNANNDIENAEDTVLYGSSTSNKIESWWRELHHRLEKYFKHQLNRLFDDGLYDPDNQTDRYLLAFVYIPVLQKELNTFCETVWNSHRVRCQRDAQLPKGVPNHLYSFPEQYEARDYGLPVSKEALDEVAEISGVLDAHDDYLPVDVREQCEAIIPEICEVKSKNAAETYLFLKAHYVYSE
;
A
#
# COMPACT_ATOMS: atom_id res chain seq x y z
N MET A 1 8.81 -11.16 2.82
CA MET A 1 8.02 -10.75 4.01
C MET A 1 7.93 -11.83 5.09
N ALA A 2 7.39 -13.02 4.81
CA ALA A 2 7.28 -14.10 5.81
C ALA A 2 8.64 -14.52 6.41
N THR A 3 9.65 -14.69 5.56
CA THR A 3 11.04 -15.00 5.97
C THR A 3 11.69 -13.89 6.79
N ILE A 4 11.52 -12.64 6.39
CA ILE A 4 12.00 -11.46 7.15
C ILE A 4 11.34 -11.43 8.55
N HIS A 5 10.02 -11.68 8.61
CA HIS A 5 9.30 -11.75 9.88
C HIS A 5 9.84 -12.86 10.79
N ALA A 6 9.98 -14.09 10.26
CA ALA A 6 10.51 -15.22 11.01
C ALA A 6 11.93 -14.95 11.54
N TYR A 7 12.78 -14.31 10.72
CA TYR A 7 14.13 -13.90 11.13
C TYR A 7 14.10 -12.92 12.32
N LEU A 8 13.32 -11.84 12.21
CA LEU A 8 13.22 -10.82 13.25
C LEU A 8 12.60 -11.36 14.55
N ARG A 9 11.67 -12.33 14.45
CA ARG A 9 11.12 -13.04 15.61
C ARG A 9 12.17 -13.94 16.26
N ASN A 10 12.93 -14.67 15.46
CA ASN A 10 14.03 -15.51 15.96
C ASN A 10 15.09 -14.68 16.70
N ALA A 11 15.43 -13.50 16.19
CA ALA A 11 16.37 -12.58 16.83
C ALA A 11 15.93 -12.10 18.23
N ASN A 12 14.62 -12.09 18.50
CA ASN A 12 14.06 -11.72 19.80
C ASN A 12 14.12 -12.87 20.83
N ASN A 13 14.52 -14.09 20.43
CA ASN A 13 14.63 -15.28 21.29
C ASN A 13 13.34 -15.61 22.07
N ASP A 14 12.16 -15.24 21.55
CA ASP A 14 10.88 -15.45 22.23
C ASP A 14 10.15 -16.71 21.77
N ILE A 15 10.70 -17.46 20.82
CA ILE A 15 10.10 -18.65 20.22
C ILE A 15 11.19 -19.69 19.96
N GLU A 16 10.85 -20.98 20.14
CA GLU A 16 11.75 -22.11 19.89
C GLU A 16 11.96 -22.39 18.40
N ASN A 17 10.92 -22.22 17.58
CA ASN A 17 10.97 -22.43 16.15
C ASN A 17 10.40 -21.22 15.39
N ALA A 18 11.24 -20.60 14.56
CA ALA A 18 10.88 -19.45 13.76
C ALA A 18 9.77 -19.75 12.73
N GLU A 19 9.63 -20.99 12.28
CA GLU A 19 8.58 -21.40 11.32
C GLU A 19 7.16 -21.26 11.91
N ASP A 20 7.02 -21.39 13.23
CA ASP A 20 5.73 -21.29 13.92
C ASP A 20 5.22 -19.84 14.04
N THR A 21 6.05 -18.86 13.64
CA THR A 21 5.68 -17.44 13.61
C THR A 21 4.71 -17.09 12.48
N VAL A 22 4.67 -17.91 11.42
CA VAL A 22 3.90 -17.62 10.21
C VAL A 22 2.80 -18.64 10.02
N LEU A 23 1.56 -18.17 10.06
CA LEU A 23 0.39 -18.97 9.76
C LEU A 23 -0.01 -18.79 8.29
N TYR A 24 0.10 -19.87 7.51
CA TYR A 24 -0.41 -19.90 6.14
C TYR A 24 -1.85 -20.40 6.13
N GLY A 25 -2.72 -19.70 5.39
CA GLY A 25 -4.12 -20.03 5.28
C GLY A 25 -4.76 -19.48 4.00
N SER A 26 -5.96 -19.96 3.69
CA SER A 26 -6.75 -19.43 2.58
C SER A 26 -7.09 -17.95 2.81
N SER A 27 -7.33 -17.18 1.73
CA SER A 27 -7.74 -15.77 1.86
C SER A 27 -9.00 -15.58 2.70
N THR A 28 -9.91 -16.57 2.67
CA THR A 28 -11.13 -16.65 3.49
C THR A 28 -10.88 -16.97 4.96
N SER A 29 -9.67 -17.38 5.34
CA SER A 29 -9.28 -17.62 6.73
C SER A 29 -8.78 -16.34 7.43
N ASN A 30 -8.62 -15.23 6.69
CA ASN A 30 -8.07 -13.99 7.22
C ASN A 30 -9.15 -13.11 7.86
N LYS A 31 -8.95 -12.70 9.12
CA LYS A 31 -9.92 -11.92 9.94
C LYS A 31 -10.09 -10.45 9.54
N ILE A 32 -9.60 -10.04 8.38
CA ILE A 32 -9.60 -8.64 7.91
C ILE A 32 -10.60 -8.38 6.78
N GLU A 33 -11.61 -9.25 6.61
CA GLU A 33 -12.61 -9.14 5.54
C GLU A 33 -13.33 -7.79 5.49
N SER A 34 -13.63 -7.19 6.65
CA SER A 34 -14.26 -5.87 6.68
C SER A 34 -13.33 -4.77 6.17
N TRP A 35 -12.02 -4.90 6.37
CA TRP A 35 -11.04 -3.96 5.81
C TRP A 35 -11.01 -4.05 4.30
N TRP A 36 -10.86 -5.28 3.78
CA TRP A 36 -10.86 -5.55 2.35
C TRP A 36 -12.13 -5.05 1.67
N ARG A 37 -13.29 -5.26 2.32
CA ARG A 37 -14.57 -4.75 1.80
C ARG A 37 -14.60 -3.22 1.71
N GLU A 38 -14.15 -2.51 2.74
CA GLU A 38 -14.11 -1.03 2.72
C GLU A 38 -13.13 -0.52 1.68
N LEU A 39 -11.93 -1.12 1.58
CA LEU A 39 -10.94 -0.82 0.56
C LEU A 39 -11.52 -1.02 -0.85
N HIS A 40 -12.14 -2.18 -1.08
CA HIS A 40 -12.75 -2.56 -2.35
C HIS A 40 -13.84 -1.55 -2.78
N HIS A 41 -14.73 -1.20 -1.86
CA HIS A 41 -15.85 -0.31 -2.15
C HIS A 41 -15.44 1.15 -2.34
N ARG A 42 -14.44 1.64 -1.61
CA ARG A 42 -14.04 3.05 -1.64
C ARG A 42 -12.99 3.37 -2.68
N LEU A 43 -12.02 2.49 -2.86
CA LEU A 43 -10.86 2.73 -3.71
C LEU A 43 -10.87 1.84 -4.95
N GLU A 44 -10.91 0.52 -4.77
CA GLU A 44 -10.71 -0.40 -5.89
C GLU A 44 -11.77 -0.22 -6.98
N LYS A 45 -13.07 -0.22 -6.62
CA LYS A 45 -14.16 0.01 -7.59
C LYS A 45 -14.02 1.36 -8.31
N TYR A 46 -13.64 2.39 -7.57
CA TYR A 46 -13.51 3.75 -8.10
C TYR A 46 -12.40 3.85 -9.15
N PHE A 47 -11.20 3.35 -8.83
CA PHE A 47 -10.08 3.39 -9.76
C PHE A 47 -10.23 2.41 -10.91
N LYS A 48 -10.75 1.20 -10.67
CA LYS A 48 -11.07 0.25 -11.74
C LYS A 48 -12.03 0.83 -12.76
N HIS A 49 -13.04 1.59 -12.32
CA HIS A 49 -13.96 2.24 -13.25
C HIS A 49 -13.23 3.22 -14.18
N GLN A 50 -12.34 4.07 -13.65
CA GLN A 50 -11.57 5.00 -14.49
C GLN A 50 -10.64 4.27 -15.46
N LEU A 51 -9.88 3.29 -14.96
CA LEU A 51 -8.91 2.54 -15.75
C LEU A 51 -9.58 1.71 -16.85
N ASN A 52 -10.70 1.04 -16.52
CA ASN A 52 -11.47 0.30 -17.52
C ASN A 52 -12.00 1.23 -18.60
N ARG A 53 -12.44 2.45 -18.27
CA ARG A 53 -12.86 3.41 -19.29
C ARG A 53 -11.72 3.81 -20.22
N LEU A 54 -10.52 4.08 -19.69
CA LEU A 54 -9.35 4.37 -20.53
C LEU A 54 -9.04 3.22 -21.48
N PHE A 55 -9.15 1.98 -21.01
CA PHE A 55 -8.92 0.78 -21.82
C PHE A 55 -10.03 0.56 -22.86
N ASP A 56 -11.29 0.55 -22.44
CA ASP A 56 -12.46 0.27 -23.28
C ASP A 56 -12.62 1.33 -24.40
N ASP A 57 -12.28 2.59 -24.11
CA ASP A 57 -12.31 3.70 -25.08
C ASP A 57 -11.06 3.72 -26.01
N GLY A 58 -10.12 2.78 -25.85
CA GLY A 58 -8.89 2.69 -26.64
C GLY A 58 -7.88 3.80 -26.36
N LEU A 59 -8.00 4.49 -25.22
CA LEU A 59 -7.14 5.60 -24.82
C LEU A 59 -5.88 5.13 -24.09
N TYR A 60 -5.90 3.92 -23.54
CA TYR A 60 -4.77 3.24 -22.92
C TYR A 60 -4.54 1.89 -23.59
N ASP A 61 -3.30 1.64 -24.02
CA ASP A 61 -2.84 0.39 -24.58
C ASP A 61 -1.91 -0.34 -23.59
N PRO A 62 -2.33 -1.49 -23.00
CA PRO A 62 -1.51 -2.24 -22.08
C PRO A 62 -0.30 -2.93 -22.73
N ASP A 63 -0.28 -3.08 -24.05
CA ASP A 63 0.86 -3.66 -24.77
C ASP A 63 1.91 -2.59 -25.13
N ASN A 64 1.57 -1.31 -25.01
CA ASN A 64 2.47 -0.20 -25.23
C ASN A 64 3.22 0.18 -23.93
N GLN A 65 4.55 0.03 -23.95
CA GLN A 65 5.39 0.28 -22.77
C GLN A 65 5.36 1.74 -22.31
N THR A 66 5.30 2.70 -23.23
CA THR A 66 5.18 4.12 -22.90
C THR A 66 3.85 4.39 -22.20
N ASP A 67 2.75 3.87 -22.72
CA ASP A 67 1.43 4.02 -22.08
C ASP A 67 1.43 3.49 -20.64
N ARG A 68 2.06 2.33 -20.41
CA ARG A 68 2.22 1.77 -19.06
C ARG A 68 3.01 2.68 -18.13
N TYR A 69 4.09 3.28 -18.62
CA TYR A 69 4.90 4.22 -17.83
C TYR A 69 4.14 5.51 -17.50
N LEU A 70 3.48 6.12 -18.49
CA LEU A 70 2.71 7.35 -18.28
C LEU A 70 1.53 7.10 -17.32
N LEU A 71 0.87 5.94 -17.45
CA LEU A 71 -0.19 5.54 -16.54
C LEU A 71 0.36 5.35 -15.12
N ALA A 72 1.49 4.67 -14.97
CA ALA A 72 2.13 4.45 -13.67
C ALA A 72 2.56 5.76 -13.01
N PHE A 73 3.19 6.68 -13.76
CA PHE A 73 3.57 8.02 -13.29
C PHE A 73 2.39 8.77 -12.69
N VAL A 74 1.21 8.68 -13.32
CA VAL A 74 0.03 9.40 -12.84
C VAL A 74 -0.68 8.64 -11.71
N TYR A 75 -0.99 7.37 -11.92
CA TYR A 75 -1.89 6.64 -11.02
C TYR A 75 -1.22 6.14 -9.75
N ILE A 76 0.07 5.77 -9.76
CA ILE A 76 0.74 5.26 -8.54
C ILE A 76 0.77 6.32 -7.42
N PRO A 77 1.22 7.57 -7.62
CA PRO A 77 1.22 8.56 -6.54
C PRO A 77 -0.19 8.93 -6.10
N VAL A 78 -1.14 9.01 -7.04
CA VAL A 78 -2.56 9.28 -6.73
C VAL A 78 -3.16 8.15 -5.88
N LEU A 79 -2.94 6.89 -6.26
CA LEU A 79 -3.36 5.71 -5.51
C LEU A 79 -2.73 5.69 -4.12
N GLN A 80 -1.43 5.96 -4.02
CA GLN A 80 -0.71 5.99 -2.75
C GLN A 80 -1.30 7.05 -1.81
N LYS A 81 -1.60 8.25 -2.32
CA LYS A 81 -2.22 9.33 -1.54
C LYS A 81 -3.61 8.95 -1.02
N GLU A 82 -4.45 8.35 -1.86
CA GLU A 82 -5.78 7.90 -1.46
C GLU A 82 -5.72 6.72 -0.48
N LEU A 83 -4.76 5.80 -0.64
CA LEU A 83 -4.51 4.70 0.29
C LEU A 83 -4.06 5.22 1.66
N ASN A 84 -3.12 6.16 1.70
CA ASN A 84 -2.68 6.79 2.95
C ASN A 84 -3.84 7.49 3.65
N THR A 85 -4.61 8.29 2.89
CA THR A 85 -5.81 8.97 3.41
C THR A 85 -6.82 7.97 3.97
N PHE A 86 -7.07 6.87 3.26
CA PHE A 86 -7.96 5.81 3.73
C PHE A 86 -7.46 5.17 5.02
N CYS A 87 -6.19 4.82 5.11
CA CYS A 87 -5.60 4.24 6.32
C CYS A 87 -5.70 5.19 7.51
N GLU A 88 -5.29 6.45 7.35
CA GLU A 88 -5.24 7.43 8.43
C GLU A 88 -6.62 7.88 8.90
N THR A 89 -7.48 8.27 7.95
CA THR A 89 -8.74 8.98 8.25
C THR A 89 -9.95 8.06 8.34
N VAL A 90 -9.97 6.96 7.59
CA VAL A 90 -11.12 6.06 7.53
C VAL A 90 -10.87 4.85 8.42
N TRP A 91 -9.84 4.06 8.12
CA TRP A 91 -9.68 2.78 8.78
C TRP A 91 -9.10 2.90 10.19
N ASN A 92 -7.98 3.57 10.39
CA ASN A 92 -7.37 3.58 11.71
C ASN A 92 -8.11 4.48 12.71
N SER A 93 -9.01 5.32 12.21
CA SER A 93 -9.84 6.24 12.99
C SER A 93 -11.29 5.79 13.20
N HIS A 94 -11.76 4.73 12.50
CA HIS A 94 -13.12 4.24 12.73
C HIS A 94 -13.26 3.60 14.12
N ARG A 95 -14.44 3.72 14.72
CA ARG A 95 -14.76 2.98 15.93
C ARG A 95 -15.25 1.58 15.57
N VAL A 96 -14.51 0.56 16.01
CA VAL A 96 -14.92 -0.83 15.81
C VAL A 96 -16.25 -1.07 16.55
N ARG A 97 -17.21 -1.69 15.86
CA ARG A 97 -18.53 -1.98 16.42
C ARG A 97 -18.42 -2.97 17.57
N CYS A 98 -19.07 -2.68 18.69
CA CYS A 98 -19.16 -3.61 19.81
C CYS A 98 -19.98 -4.86 19.43
N GLN A 99 -19.37 -6.03 19.56
CA GLN A 99 -20.04 -7.33 19.56
C GLN A 99 -20.12 -7.86 21.00
N ARG A 100 -21.18 -8.62 21.33
CA ARG A 100 -21.42 -9.12 22.70
C ARG A 100 -20.32 -10.09 23.15
N ASP A 101 -19.91 -10.99 22.28
CA ASP A 101 -18.97 -12.08 22.60
C ASP A 101 -17.52 -11.81 22.12
N ALA A 102 -17.21 -10.57 21.75
CA ALA A 102 -15.86 -10.21 21.31
C ALA A 102 -14.88 -10.22 22.49
N GLN A 103 -13.85 -11.06 22.40
CA GLN A 103 -12.75 -11.15 23.38
C GLN A 103 -11.70 -10.05 23.22
N LEU A 104 -11.72 -9.30 22.11
CA LEU A 104 -10.75 -8.23 21.84
C LEU A 104 -11.23 -6.87 22.35
N PRO A 105 -10.29 -5.99 22.75
CA PRO A 105 -10.58 -4.60 23.12
C PRO A 105 -11.38 -3.87 22.04
N LYS A 106 -12.34 -3.04 22.49
CA LYS A 106 -13.28 -2.33 21.62
C LYS A 106 -12.90 -0.85 21.60
N GLY A 107 -12.65 -0.28 20.44
CA GLY A 107 -12.20 1.10 20.37
C GLY A 107 -11.91 1.57 18.96
N VAL A 108 -11.22 2.70 18.88
CA VAL A 108 -10.64 3.22 17.65
C VAL A 108 -9.26 2.58 17.50
N PRO A 109 -8.89 1.96 16.36
CA PRO A 109 -7.61 1.26 16.20
C PRO A 109 -6.39 2.08 16.63
N ASN A 110 -6.29 3.34 16.19
CA ASN A 110 -5.21 4.23 16.61
C ASN A 110 -5.16 4.44 18.13
N HIS A 111 -6.33 4.60 18.76
CA HIS A 111 -6.40 4.82 20.21
C HIS A 111 -6.09 3.54 21.00
N LEU A 112 -6.50 2.37 20.48
CA LEU A 112 -6.14 1.07 21.05
C LEU A 112 -4.63 0.82 20.97
N TYR A 113 -4.01 1.19 19.85
CA TYR A 113 -2.58 1.05 19.63
C TYR A 113 -1.76 2.01 20.51
N SER A 114 -2.15 3.29 20.58
CA SER A 114 -1.39 4.30 21.33
C SER A 114 -1.66 4.32 22.83
N PHE A 115 -2.82 3.84 23.29
CA PHE A 115 -3.23 3.90 24.71
C PHE A 115 -3.85 2.58 25.19
N PRO A 116 -3.14 1.44 25.09
CA PRO A 116 -3.68 0.14 25.45
C PRO A 116 -4.15 0.09 26.92
N GLU A 117 -3.50 0.82 27.82
CA GLU A 117 -3.82 0.83 29.26
C GLU A 117 -5.23 1.35 29.54
N GLN A 118 -5.75 2.25 28.70
CA GLN A 118 -7.11 2.79 28.83
C GLN A 118 -8.21 1.76 28.51
N TYR A 119 -7.83 0.62 27.93
CA TYR A 119 -8.74 -0.46 27.55
C TYR A 119 -8.47 -1.75 28.31
N GLU A 120 -7.72 -1.69 29.41
CA GLU A 120 -7.26 -2.88 30.15
C GLU A 120 -6.47 -3.85 29.24
N ALA A 121 -5.89 -3.32 28.15
CA ALA A 121 -5.07 -4.05 27.21
C ALA A 121 -3.58 -3.83 27.53
N ARG A 122 -2.74 -4.69 26.96
CA ARG A 122 -1.29 -4.65 27.12
C ARG A 122 -0.64 -4.56 25.75
N ASP A 123 0.44 -3.79 25.65
CA ASP A 123 1.29 -3.80 24.47
C ASP A 123 2.10 -5.10 24.40
N TYR A 124 1.99 -5.79 23.27
CA TYR A 124 2.71 -7.02 22.93
C TYR A 124 3.73 -6.80 21.80
N GLY A 125 3.97 -5.54 21.41
CA GLY A 125 4.99 -5.17 20.44
C GLY A 125 6.38 -5.62 20.90
N LEU A 126 7.13 -6.22 19.97
CA LEU A 126 8.54 -6.54 20.22
C LEU A 126 9.43 -5.46 19.62
N PRO A 127 10.45 -4.99 20.35
CA PRO A 127 11.44 -4.10 19.78
C PRO A 127 12.25 -4.84 18.71
N VAL A 128 12.62 -4.13 17.65
CA VAL A 128 13.53 -4.63 16.63
C VAL A 128 14.76 -3.74 16.64
N SER A 129 15.95 -4.34 16.78
CA SER A 129 17.20 -3.59 16.73
C SER A 129 17.54 -3.17 15.30
N LYS A 130 18.29 -2.08 15.15
CA LYS A 130 18.70 -1.61 13.83
C LYS A 130 19.63 -2.62 13.17
N GLU A 131 20.50 -3.25 13.95
CA GLU A 131 21.44 -4.27 13.47
C GLU A 131 20.71 -5.46 12.84
N ALA A 132 19.61 -5.93 13.47
CA ALA A 132 18.81 -7.02 12.93
C ALA A 132 18.06 -6.62 11.66
N LEU A 133 17.66 -5.34 11.53
CA LEU A 133 17.06 -4.80 10.30
C LEU A 133 18.07 -4.71 9.16
N ASP A 134 19.28 -4.21 9.44
CA ASP A 134 20.33 -4.08 8.44
C ASP A 134 20.77 -5.47 7.92
N GLU A 135 20.95 -6.43 8.83
CA GLU A 135 21.33 -7.81 8.49
C GLU A 135 20.25 -8.53 7.68
N VAL A 136 18.97 -8.45 8.10
CA VAL A 136 17.89 -9.10 7.35
C VAL A 136 17.66 -8.44 6.00
N ALA A 137 17.92 -7.14 5.87
CA ALA A 137 17.82 -6.42 4.62
C ALA A 137 18.90 -6.89 3.62
N GLU A 138 20.14 -7.05 4.08
CA GLU A 138 21.25 -7.58 3.27
C GLU A 138 20.98 -9.03 2.84
N ILE A 139 20.61 -9.91 3.78
CA ILE A 139 20.34 -11.33 3.48
C ILE A 139 19.16 -11.50 2.51
N SER A 140 18.13 -10.67 2.65
CA SER A 140 16.94 -10.76 1.81
C SER A 140 17.10 -10.11 0.43
N GLY A 141 18.14 -9.30 0.22
CA GLY A 141 18.30 -8.48 -0.98
C GLY A 141 17.16 -7.50 -1.20
N VAL A 142 16.37 -7.17 -0.16
CA VAL A 142 15.19 -6.31 -0.30
C VAL A 142 15.53 -4.90 -0.74
N LEU A 143 16.78 -4.48 -0.53
CA LEU A 143 17.33 -3.19 -0.93
C LEU A 143 17.93 -3.20 -2.35
N ASP A 144 18.00 -4.35 -3.02
CA ASP A 144 18.59 -4.45 -4.37
C ASP A 144 17.60 -4.05 -5.47
N ALA A 145 16.31 -3.89 -5.14
CA ALA A 145 15.31 -3.41 -6.07
C ALA A 145 15.53 -1.92 -6.37
N HIS A 146 15.34 -1.52 -7.63
CA HIS A 146 15.31 -0.10 -7.98
C HIS A 146 14.27 0.64 -7.13
N ASP A 147 14.69 1.75 -6.52
CA ASP A 147 13.82 2.61 -5.69
C ASP A 147 12.59 3.14 -6.46
N ASP A 148 12.66 3.13 -7.79
CA ASP A 148 11.64 3.66 -8.67
C ASP A 148 11.00 2.60 -9.58
N TYR A 149 9.71 2.79 -9.84
CA TYR A 149 8.93 2.01 -10.79
C TYR A 149 8.99 2.56 -12.22
N LEU A 150 9.73 3.67 -12.43
CA LEU A 150 9.96 4.29 -13.73
C LEU A 150 11.45 4.39 -14.06
N PRO A 151 11.82 4.27 -15.35
CA PRO A 151 13.12 4.73 -15.83
C PRO A 151 13.33 6.22 -15.56
N VAL A 152 14.57 6.62 -15.26
CA VAL A 152 14.94 7.99 -14.88
C VAL A 152 14.58 9.00 -15.97
N ASP A 153 14.87 8.67 -17.23
CA ASP A 153 14.57 9.51 -18.40
C ASP A 153 13.07 9.74 -18.59
N VAL A 154 12.25 8.70 -18.39
CA VAL A 154 10.80 8.80 -18.49
C VAL A 154 10.26 9.67 -17.36
N ARG A 155 10.77 9.49 -16.14
CA ARG A 155 10.39 10.30 -14.98
C ARG A 155 10.69 11.78 -15.21
N GLU A 156 11.92 12.12 -15.61
CA GLU A 156 12.33 13.50 -15.84
C GLU A 156 11.45 14.19 -16.90
N GLN A 157 11.12 13.48 -17.99
CA GLN A 157 10.20 13.99 -19.00
C GLN A 157 8.78 14.20 -18.47
N CYS A 158 8.26 13.25 -17.69
CA CYS A 158 6.93 13.37 -17.10
C CYS A 158 6.86 14.53 -16.10
N GLU A 159 7.89 14.71 -15.27
CA GLU A 159 7.99 15.80 -14.29
C GLU A 159 8.15 17.17 -14.97
N ALA A 160 8.79 17.23 -16.14
CA ALA A 160 8.83 18.46 -16.94
C ALA A 160 7.45 18.88 -17.44
N ILE A 161 6.55 17.94 -17.72
CA ILE A 161 5.18 18.19 -18.19
C ILE A 161 4.23 18.42 -17.00
N ILE A 162 4.37 17.63 -15.94
CA ILE A 162 3.54 17.67 -14.72
C ILE A 162 4.47 17.68 -13.50
N PRO A 163 4.95 18.86 -13.09
CA PRO A 163 5.89 18.97 -11.96
C PRO A 163 5.26 18.63 -10.60
N GLU A 164 3.95 18.82 -10.45
CA GLU A 164 3.25 18.65 -9.17
C GLU A 164 2.32 17.43 -9.17
N ILE A 165 2.83 16.25 -9.55
CA ILE A 165 2.00 15.03 -9.63
C ILE A 165 1.33 14.66 -8.30
N CYS A 166 1.98 14.98 -7.17
CA CYS A 166 1.46 14.75 -5.82
C CYS A 166 0.17 15.56 -5.49
N GLU A 167 -0.08 16.67 -6.20
CA GLU A 167 -1.26 17.51 -6.00
C GLU A 167 -2.47 17.05 -6.82
N VAL A 168 -2.25 16.14 -7.77
CA VAL A 168 -3.33 15.61 -8.61
C VAL A 168 -4.35 14.87 -7.76
N LYS A 169 -5.61 15.26 -7.93
CA LYS A 169 -6.75 14.62 -7.26
C LYS A 169 -7.17 13.37 -8.02
N SER A 170 -7.61 12.36 -7.28
CA SER A 170 -8.08 11.08 -7.82
C SER A 170 -9.15 11.18 -8.91
N LYS A 171 -10.02 12.21 -8.84
CA LYS A 171 -11.03 12.51 -9.89
C LYS A 171 -10.47 13.04 -11.19
N ASN A 172 -9.27 13.62 -11.18
CA ASN A 172 -8.62 14.21 -12.33
C ASN A 172 -7.58 13.26 -12.95
N ALA A 173 -7.30 12.11 -12.32
CA ALA A 173 -6.22 11.22 -12.72
C ALA A 173 -6.30 10.78 -14.19
N ALA A 174 -7.49 10.42 -14.66
CA ALA A 174 -7.70 10.05 -16.06
C ALA A 174 -7.40 11.20 -17.03
N GLU A 175 -7.90 12.40 -16.74
CA GLU A 175 -7.65 13.60 -17.56
C GLU A 175 -6.17 13.99 -17.56
N THR A 176 -5.51 13.88 -16.39
CA THR A 176 -4.08 14.11 -16.23
C THR A 176 -3.25 13.11 -17.05
N TYR A 177 -3.63 11.83 -17.06
CA TYR A 177 -2.99 10.82 -17.91
C TYR A 177 -3.12 11.17 -19.40
N LEU A 178 -4.32 11.55 -19.86
CA LEU A 178 -4.54 11.93 -21.26
C LEU A 178 -3.75 13.19 -21.63
N PHE A 179 -3.69 14.17 -20.73
CA PHE A 179 -2.87 15.37 -20.91
C PHE A 179 -1.39 15.01 -21.04
N LEU A 180 -0.88 14.16 -20.14
CA LEU A 180 0.50 13.70 -20.18
C LEU A 180 0.81 12.99 -21.50
N LYS A 181 -0.05 12.03 -21.89
CA LYS A 181 0.10 11.28 -23.14
C LYS A 181 0.09 12.17 -24.40
N ALA A 182 -0.71 13.23 -24.40
CA ALA A 182 -0.76 14.17 -25.53
C ALA A 182 0.48 15.06 -25.65
N HIS A 183 1.22 15.28 -24.56
CA HIS A 183 2.40 16.17 -24.51
C HIS A 183 3.72 15.41 -24.37
N TYR A 184 3.66 14.09 -24.18
CA TYR A 184 4.85 13.24 -24.10
C TYR A 184 5.48 13.06 -25.49
N VAL A 185 6.76 13.38 -25.62
CA VAL A 185 7.49 13.23 -26.87
C VAL A 185 8.04 11.81 -26.93
N TYR A 186 7.67 11.04 -27.95
CA TYR A 186 8.24 9.73 -28.18
C TYR A 186 9.75 9.87 -28.44
N SER A 187 10.56 9.25 -27.57
CA SER A 187 11.95 8.99 -27.88
C SER A 187 11.97 7.82 -28.87
N GLU A 188 12.37 8.06 -30.12
CA GLU A 188 12.64 6.99 -31.10
C GLU A 188 13.82 6.10 -30.66
#